data_AF-X6LAD0-F1
#
_entry.id   AF-X6LAD0-F1
#
_cell.length_a   1.000
_cell.length_b   1.000
_cell.length_c   1.000
_cell.angle_alpha   90.00
_cell.angle_beta   90.00
_cell.angle_gamma   90.00
#
_symmetry.space_group_name_H-M   'P 1'
#
loop_
_entity.id
_entity.type
_entity.pdbx_description
1 polymer ?
#
loop_
_entity_poly.entity_id
_entity_poly.type
_entity_poly.pdbx_seq_one_letter_code
_entity_poly.pdbx_strand_id
1 'polypeptide(L)'
;TIKNALVILIAISEYDDNNKWKNLKNVKEKDIKNFKQLFKQELDYEMVCNPSPKMTKDDVDEFIEQVKFNFKLRKNTSKYDGIIIIVCGHGENGNML
;
A
#
# COMPACT_ATOMS: atom_id res chain seq x y z
N THR A 1 22.26 -5.16 -4.47
CA THR A 1 21.73 -4.36 -3.35
C THR A 1 20.70 -3.41 -3.92
N ILE A 2 19.51 -3.33 -3.30
CA ILE A 2 18.42 -2.42 -3.71
C ILE A 2 18.75 -1.02 -3.20
N LYS A 3 18.70 -0.02 -4.08
CA LYS A 3 19.07 1.37 -3.75
C LYS A 3 18.00 2.39 -4.12
N ASN A 4 17.10 2.07 -5.04
CA ASN A 4 16.08 2.99 -5.54
C ASN A 4 14.76 2.22 -5.68
N ALA A 5 14.17 1.86 -4.55
CA ALA A 5 12.89 1.16 -4.55
C ALA A 5 11.71 2.13 -4.45
N LEU A 6 10.62 1.78 -5.11
CA LEU A 6 9.30 2.34 -4.84
C LEU A 6 8.54 1.42 -3.88
N VAL A 7 8.03 1.98 -2.78
CA VAL A 7 7.19 1.29 -1.81
C VAL A 7 5.74 1.73 -1.98
N ILE A 8 4.85 0.75 -2.21
CA ILE A 8 3.41 0.96 -2.34
C ILE A 8 2.75 0.32 -1.11
N LEU A 9 2.19 1.14 -0.22
CA LEU A 9 1.47 0.69 0.96
C LEU A 9 -0.04 0.78 0.74
N ILE A 10 -0.71 -0.36 0.81
CA ILE A 10 -2.17 -0.49 0.81
C ILE A 10 -2.59 -0.89 2.22
N ALA A 11 -3.12 0.06 2.98
CA ALA A 11 -3.55 -0.11 4.36
C ALA A 11 -5.07 0.06 4.48
N ILE A 12 -5.79 -1.07 4.51
CA ILE A 12 -7.25 -1.15 4.64
C ILE A 12 -7.60 -1.54 6.07
N SER A 13 -8.08 -0.57 6.85
CA SER A 13 -8.40 -0.73 8.25
C SER A 13 -9.88 -0.64 8.58
N GLU A 14 -10.71 -0.21 7.63
CA GLU A 14 -12.14 0.05 7.83
C GLU A 14 -12.97 -0.74 6.79
N TYR A 15 -14.03 -1.41 7.26
CA TYR A 15 -14.89 -2.29 6.47
C TYR A 15 -16.37 -1.96 6.72
N ASP A 16 -17.23 -2.18 5.72
CA ASP A 16 -18.68 -1.91 5.82
C ASP A 16 -19.37 -2.75 6.90
N ASP A 17 -19.09 -4.05 6.92
CA ASP A 17 -19.63 -4.99 7.89
C ASP A 17 -18.58 -5.32 8.95
N ASN A 18 -18.57 -4.54 10.03
CA ASN A 18 -17.65 -4.73 11.16
C ASN A 18 -17.93 -6.01 11.97
N ASN A 19 -19.07 -6.69 11.75
CA ASN A 19 -19.34 -7.99 12.36
C ASN A 19 -18.66 -9.11 11.57
N LYS A 20 -18.65 -9.01 10.24
CA LYS A 20 -17.95 -9.95 9.36
C LYS A 20 -16.43 -9.69 9.36
N TRP A 21 -16.04 -8.43 9.13
CA TRP A 21 -14.64 -8.01 9.03
C TRP A 21 -14.38 -6.88 10.01
N LYS A 22 -13.83 -7.24 11.18
CA LYS A 22 -13.53 -6.24 12.21
C LYS A 22 -12.55 -5.19 11.70
N ASN A 23 -12.84 -3.93 11.96
CA ASN A 23 -11.92 -2.83 11.69
C ASN A 23 -10.56 -3.07 12.37
N LEU A 24 -9.49 -2.84 11.62
CA LEU A 24 -8.12 -3.10 12.04
C LEU A 24 -7.46 -1.81 12.52
N LYS A 25 -7.87 -1.31 13.69
CA LYS A 25 -7.41 -0.03 14.26
C LYS A 25 -5.87 0.13 14.25
N ASN A 26 -5.13 -0.95 14.53
CA ASN A 26 -3.66 -0.92 14.54
C ASN A 26 -3.04 -0.69 13.15
N VAL A 27 -3.73 -1.05 12.06
CA VAL A 27 -3.23 -0.76 10.70
C VAL A 27 -3.13 0.76 10.50
N LYS A 28 -4.18 1.49 10.88
CA LYS A 28 -4.23 2.96 10.79
C LYS A 28 -3.27 3.65 11.77
N GLU A 29 -3.17 3.13 12.99
CA GLU A 29 -2.46 3.82 14.09
C GLU A 29 -0.99 3.46 14.23
N LYS A 30 -0.61 2.21 13.92
CA LYS A 30 0.72 1.66 14.18
C LYS A 30 1.42 1.25 12.90
N ASP A 31 0.79 0.41 12.08
CA ASP A 31 1.48 -0.21 10.95
C ASP A 31 1.88 0.81 9.90
N ILE A 32 0.98 1.72 9.50
CA ILE A 32 1.30 2.82 8.58
C ILE A 32 2.47 3.67 9.12
N LYS A 33 2.47 3.97 10.42
CA LYS A 33 3.53 4.77 11.04
C LYS A 33 4.87 4.03 11.01
N ASN A 34 4.87 2.75 11.39
CA ASN A 34 6.06 1.91 11.43
C ASN A 34 6.66 1.73 10.02
N PHE A 35 5.84 1.44 9.02
CA PHE A 35 6.32 1.29 7.64
C PHE A 35 6.80 2.60 7.04
N LYS A 36 6.14 3.72 7.32
CA LYS A 36 6.66 5.04 6.91
C LYS A 36 7.99 5.35 7.57
N GLN A 37 8.15 5.05 8.86
CA GLN A 37 9.43 5.23 9.54
C GLN A 37 10.51 4.38 8.87
N LEU A 38 10.30 3.06 8.76
CA LEU A 38 11.30 2.16 8.19
C LEU A 38 11.64 2.50 6.73
N PHE A 39 10.65 2.51 5.84
CA PHE A 39 10.93 2.59 4.40
C PHE A 39 11.24 4.01 3.93
N LYS A 40 10.56 5.02 4.48
CA LYS A 40 10.75 6.41 4.04
C LYS A 40 11.81 7.14 4.84
N GLN A 41 11.91 6.93 6.16
CA GLN A 41 12.85 7.69 6.99
C GLN A 41 14.20 6.99 7.16
N GLU A 42 14.20 5.67 7.42
CA GLU A 42 15.44 4.93 7.68
C GLU A 42 16.10 4.43 6.38
N LEU A 43 15.31 3.94 5.42
CA LEU A 43 15.81 3.42 4.14
C LEU A 43 15.80 4.45 2.99
N ASP A 44 15.18 5.61 3.19
CA ASP A 44 15.07 6.70 2.20
C ASP A 44 14.51 6.25 0.84
N TYR A 45 13.53 5.34 0.86
CA TYR A 45 12.83 4.91 -0.34
C TYR A 45 11.64 5.81 -0.65
N GLU A 46 11.36 5.96 -1.94
CA GLU A 46 10.14 6.63 -2.40
C GLU A 46 8.94 5.78 -1.99
N MET A 47 7.93 6.40 -1.37
CA MET A 47 6.81 5.69 -0.78
C MET A 47 5.48 6.39 -1.05
N VAL A 48 4.50 5.62 -1.47
CA VAL A 48 3.10 6.03 -1.64
C VAL A 48 2.20 5.17 -0.76
N CYS A 49 1.15 5.78 -0.20
CA CYS A 49 0.15 5.11 0.62
C CYS A 49 -1.23 5.38 0.02
N ASN A 50 -2.11 4.39 0.09
CA ASN A 50 -3.49 4.56 -0.30
C ASN A 50 -4.18 5.72 0.47
N PRO A 51 -5.12 6.45 -0.16
CA PRO A 51 -5.65 7.69 0.38
C PRO A 51 -6.68 7.51 1.50
N SER A 52 -7.34 6.35 1.55
CA SER A 52 -8.45 6.08 2.46
C SER A 52 -8.25 4.76 3.21
N PRO A 53 -8.54 4.70 4.52
CA PRO A 53 -8.51 3.45 5.29
C PRO A 53 -9.60 2.45 4.89
N LYS A 54 -10.61 2.90 4.14
CA LYS A 54 -11.71 2.09 3.61
C LYS A 54 -11.65 2.14 2.09
N MET A 55 -11.44 0.99 1.46
CA MET A 55 -11.35 0.86 0.00
C MET A 55 -11.95 -0.47 -0.43
N THR A 56 -12.71 -0.44 -1.52
CA THR A 56 -13.15 -1.62 -2.25
C THR A 56 -12.03 -2.14 -3.14
N LYS A 57 -12.25 -3.29 -3.77
CA LYS A 57 -11.35 -3.83 -4.80
C LYS A 57 -11.13 -2.84 -5.94
N ASP A 58 -12.22 -2.27 -6.47
CA ASP A 58 -12.15 -1.31 -7.59
C ASP A 58 -11.35 -0.06 -7.20
N ASP A 59 -11.50 0.43 -5.97
CA ASP A 59 -10.71 1.56 -5.47
C ASP A 59 -9.21 1.21 -5.41
N VAL A 60 -8.85 -0.02 -5.04
CA VAL A 60 -7.46 -0.49 -4.99
C VAL A 60 -6.88 -0.61 -6.40
N ASP A 61 -7.64 -1.16 -7.35
CA ASP A 61 -7.25 -1.26 -8.75
C ASP A 61 -7.02 0.14 -9.36
N GLU A 62 -7.93 1.09 -9.10
CA GLU A 62 -7.77 2.48 -9.53
C GLU A 62 -6.51 3.11 -8.92
N PHE A 63 -6.30 2.94 -7.61
CA PHE A 63 -5.10 3.43 -6.93
C PHE A 63 -3.82 2.87 -7.55
N ILE A 64 -3.77 1.57 -7.84
CA ILE A 64 -2.61 0.94 -8.48
C ILE A 64 -2.38 1.47 -9.90
N GLU A 65 -3.43 1.70 -10.69
CA GLU A 65 -3.27 2.33 -12.01
C GLU A 65 -2.76 3.76 -11.91
N GLN A 66 -3.26 4.54 -10.95
CA GLN A 66 -2.76 5.89 -10.67
C GLN A 66 -1.28 5.86 -10.27
N VAL A 67 -0.85 4.91 -9.42
CA VAL A 67 0.56 4.72 -9.05
C VAL A 67 1.41 4.37 -10.28
N LYS A 68 0.96 3.42 -11.12
CA LYS A 68 1.68 3.07 -12.36
C LYS A 68 1.88 4.28 -13.27
N PHE A 69 0.88 5.14 -13.38
CA PHE A 69 0.95 6.36 -14.19
C PHE A 69 1.87 7.42 -13.56
N ASN A 70 1.63 7.78 -12.30
CA ASN A 70 2.34 8.86 -11.60
C ASN A 70 3.84 8.58 -11.46
N PHE A 71 4.21 7.34 -11.13
CA PHE A 71 5.60 6.93 -10.98
C PHE A 71 6.21 6.37 -12.28
N LYS A 72 5.47 6.48 -13.40
CA LYS A 72 5.92 6.10 -14.76
C LYS A 72 6.46 4.67 -14.84
N LEU A 73 5.85 3.75 -14.08
CA LEU A 73 6.36 2.39 -13.88
C LEU A 73 6.41 1.57 -15.17
N ARG A 74 5.50 1.82 -16.13
CA ARG A 74 5.47 1.10 -17.42
C ARG A 74 6.76 1.23 -18.23
N LYS A 75 7.40 2.40 -18.17
CA LYS A 75 8.71 2.66 -18.81
C LYS A 75 9.86 2.69 -17.80
N ASN A 76 9.54 2.64 -16.50
CA ASN A 76 10.46 2.80 -15.39
C ASN A 76 11.46 3.95 -15.58
N THR A 77 10.98 5.13 -16.00
CA THR A 77 11.86 6.26 -16.30
C THR A 77 12.60 6.78 -15.08
N SER A 78 12.05 6.53 -13.88
CA SER A 78 12.67 6.83 -12.59
C SER A 78 13.77 5.82 -12.19
N LYS A 79 14.00 4.79 -13.02
CA LYS A 79 15.03 3.75 -12.82
C LYS A 79 14.93 3.05 -11.47
N TYR A 80 13.73 2.71 -11.04
CA TYR A 80 13.55 1.88 -9.85
C TYR A 80 14.23 0.53 -10.06
N ASP A 81 14.99 0.08 -9.06
CA ASP A 81 15.65 -1.23 -9.05
C ASP A 81 14.89 -2.27 -8.20
N GLY A 82 13.78 -1.85 -7.59
CA GLY A 82 12.85 -2.70 -6.87
C GLY A 82 11.48 -2.04 -6.68
N ILE A 83 10.45 -2.88 -6.52
CA ILE A 83 9.12 -2.47 -6.09
C ILE A 83 8.77 -3.31 -4.87
N ILE A 84 8.32 -2.65 -3.80
CA ILE A 84 7.86 -3.29 -2.58
C ILE A 84 6.37 -2.97 -2.44
N ILE A 85 5.52 -3.99 -2.42
CA ILE A 85 4.08 -3.83 -2.18
C ILE A 85 3.77 -4.40 -0.81
N ILE A 86 3.21 -3.55 0.06
CA ILE A 86 2.79 -3.91 1.41
C ILE A 86 1.28 -3.83 1.45
N VAL A 87 0.62 -4.93 1.78
CA VAL A 87 -0.83 -5.00 1.93
C VAL A 87 -1.13 -5.30 3.39
N CYS A 88 -1.85 -4.38 4.04
CA CYS A 88 -2.36 -4.53 5.40
C CYS A 88 -3.88 -4.53 5.34
N GLY A 89 -4.49 -5.68 5.58
CA GLY A 89 -5.93 -5.85 5.55
C GLY A 89 -6.32 -7.27 5.93
N HIS A 90 -7.63 -7.56 5.93
CA HIS A 90 -8.10 -8.94 6.00
C HIS A 90 -7.74 -9.70 4.72
N GLY A 91 -7.53 -11.00 4.87
CA GLY A 91 -7.31 -11.91 3.75
C GLY A 91 -8.09 -13.21 3.98
N GLU A 92 -8.58 -13.77 2.88
CA GLU A 92 -9.21 -15.09 2.83
C GLU A 92 -8.67 -15.83 1.61
N ASN A 93 -8.86 -17.16 1.58
CA ASN A 93 -8.49 -17.95 0.42
C ASN A 93 -9.29 -17.48 -0.81
N GLY A 94 -8.60 -17.12 -1.89
CA GLY A 94 -9.20 -16.69 -3.15
C GLY A 94 -9.00 -15.21 -3.47
N ASN A 95 -9.79 -14.69 -4.41
CA ASN A 95 -9.68 -13.30 -4.89
C ASN A 95 -10.49 -12.34 -4.01
N MET A 96 -9.94 -12.00 -2.85
CA MET A 96 -10.57 -11.09 -1.91
C MET A 96 -10.20 -9.62 -2.16
N LEU A 97 -8.99 -9.39 -2.68
CA LEU A 97 -8.49 -8.15 -3.28
C LEU A 97 -8.42 -8.33 -4.79
#